data_AF-A0A2A2WH00-F1
#
_entry.id   AF-A0A2A2WH00-F1
#
_cell.length_a   1.000
_cell.length_b   1.000
_cell.length_c   1.000
_cell.angle_alpha   90.00
_cell.angle_beta   90.00
_cell.angle_gamma   90.00
#
_symmetry.space_group_name_H-M   'P 1'
#
loop_
_entity.id
_entity.type
_entity.pdbx_description
1 polymer ?
#
loop_
_entity_poly.entity_id
_entity_poly.type
_entity_poly.pdbx_seq_one_letter_code
_entity_poly.pdbx_strand_id
1 'polypeptide(L)'
;MNEADVLRHNQQAWDKLVERGDRWTKPVDRATIERARAGKFAIVLTPTKPVPAEWFPPLEHAEVLCLASAGGQQAPLVSHRMRKGVCPAIGCDY
;
A
#
# COMPACT_ATOMS: atom_id res chain seq x y z
N MET A 1 -27.34 -7.15 16.02
CA MET A 1 -25.95 -6.65 16.20
C MET A 1 -25.99 -5.16 15.95
N ASN A 2 -25.57 -4.33 16.90
CA ASN A 2 -25.54 -2.87 16.68
C ASN A 2 -24.22 -2.47 15.99
N GLU A 3 -24.17 -1.25 15.45
CA GLU A 3 -22.99 -0.73 14.74
C GLU A 3 -21.72 -0.73 15.62
N ALA A 4 -21.84 -0.33 16.89
CA ALA A 4 -20.72 -0.29 17.83
C ALA A 4 -20.11 -1.68 18.10
N ASP A 5 -20.91 -2.74 18.06
CA ASP A 5 -20.43 -4.12 18.18
C ASP A 5 -19.60 -4.55 16.97
N VAL A 6 -20.01 -4.16 15.76
CA VAL A 6 -19.25 -4.42 14.52
C VAL A 6 -17.92 -3.68 14.54
N LEU A 7 -17.93 -2.40 14.91
CA LEU A 7 -16.71 -1.58 14.99
C LEU A 7 -15.72 -2.16 16.01
N ARG A 8 -16.20 -2.52 17.22
CA ARG A 8 -15.37 -3.13 18.27
C ARG A 8 -14.81 -4.48 17.83
N HIS A 9 -15.61 -5.31 17.17
CA HIS A 9 -15.14 -6.58 16.62
C HIS A 9 -14.01 -6.39 15.60
N ASN A 10 -14.19 -5.47 14.65
CA ASN A 10 -13.19 -5.19 13.62
C ASN A 10 -11.90 -4.63 14.22
N GLN A 11 -12.01 -3.70 15.18
CA GLN A 11 -10.84 -3.17 15.88
C GLN A 11 -10.04 -4.30 16.55
N GLN A 12 -10.70 -5.14 17.35
CA GLN A 12 -10.04 -6.25 18.04
C GLN A 12 -9.42 -7.27 17.08
N ALA A 13 -10.04 -7.49 15.92
CA ALA A 13 -9.49 -8.36 14.89
C ALA A 13 -8.19 -7.76 14.30
N TRP A 14 -8.19 -6.47 13.98
CA TRP A 14 -7.01 -5.76 13.47
C TRP A 14 -5.89 -5.66 14.51
N ASP A 15 -6.20 -5.38 15.77
CA ASP A 15 -5.21 -5.33 16.85
C ASP A 15 -4.46 -6.67 16.97
N LYS A 16 -5.19 -7.79 16.91
CA LYS A 16 -4.57 -9.14 16.92
C LYS A 16 -3.69 -9.41 15.70
N LEU A 17 -4.03 -8.85 14.53
CA LEU A 17 -3.18 -8.97 13.33
C LEU A 17 -1.90 -8.16 13.49
N VAL A 18 -1.97 -6.97 14.10
CA VAL A 18 -0.80 -6.15 14.44
C VAL A 18 0.12 -6.89 15.41
N GLU A 19 -0.43 -7.44 16.50
CA GLU A 19 0.34 -8.21 17.49
C GLU A 19 1.05 -9.43 16.88
N ARG A 20 0.41 -10.10 15.93
CA ARG A 20 1.00 -11.25 15.20
C ARG A 20 2.02 -10.82 14.14
N GLY A 21 2.18 -9.53 13.92
CA GLY A 21 3.06 -8.99 12.90
C GLY A 21 2.62 -9.41 11.50
N ASP A 22 1.31 -9.42 11.25
CA ASP A 22 0.75 -9.69 9.94
C ASP A 22 1.40 -8.79 8.90
N ARG A 23 1.62 -9.33 7.71
CA ARG A 23 2.30 -8.64 6.63
C ARG A 23 1.62 -7.32 6.24
N TRP A 24 0.30 -7.21 6.40
CA TRP A 24 -0.46 -6.02 6.01
C TRP A 24 -0.46 -4.92 7.07
N THR A 25 0.02 -5.23 8.29
CA THR A 25 0.14 -4.27 9.38
C THR A 25 1.55 -3.70 9.53
N LYS A 26 2.49 -4.17 8.71
CA LYS A 26 3.88 -3.68 8.68
C LYS A 26 4.09 -2.69 7.55
N PRO A 27 4.88 -1.62 7.75
CA PRO A 27 5.30 -0.78 6.63
C PRO A 27 6.18 -1.58 5.66
N VAL A 28 6.19 -1.18 4.39
CA VAL A 28 7.14 -1.71 3.40
C VAL A 28 8.55 -1.32 3.82
N ASP A 29 9.50 -2.26 3.71
CA ASP A 29 10.88 -2.00 4.08
C ASP A 29 11.58 -1.05 3.09
N ARG A 30 12.59 -0.35 3.61
CA ARG A 30 13.37 0.62 2.83
C ARG A 30 14.01 0.01 1.58
N ALA A 31 14.55 -1.20 1.65
CA ALA A 31 15.22 -1.81 0.51
C ALA A 31 14.24 -2.09 -0.65
N THR A 32 13.00 -2.45 -0.34
CA THR A 32 11.93 -2.60 -1.33
C THR A 32 11.56 -1.27 -1.98
N ILE A 33 11.50 -0.18 -1.20
CA ILE A 33 11.27 1.18 -1.74
C ILE A 33 12.43 1.60 -2.65
N GLU A 34 13.69 1.36 -2.27
CA GLU A 34 14.85 1.70 -3.11
C GLU A 34 14.86 0.91 -4.43
N ARG A 35 14.47 -0.38 -4.42
CA ARG A 35 14.34 -1.16 -5.66
C ARG A 35 13.24 -0.60 -6.56
N ALA A 36 12.11 -0.21 -5.99
CA ALA A 36 11.04 0.46 -6.71
C ALA A 36 11.51 1.78 -7.34
N ARG A 37 12.29 2.58 -6.59
CA ARG A 37 12.96 3.79 -7.08
C ARG A 37 13.81 3.52 -8.31
N ALA A 38 14.57 2.44 -8.30
CA ALA A 38 15.47 2.04 -9.38
C ALA A 38 14.78 1.38 -10.61
N GLY A 39 13.46 1.42 -10.73
CA GLY A 39 12.78 0.79 -11.86
C GLY A 39 11.96 -0.45 -11.49
N LYS A 40 12.39 -1.16 -10.43
CA LYS A 40 12.00 -2.54 -10.14
C LYS A 40 10.96 -2.58 -9.01
N PHE A 41 9.71 -2.37 -9.37
CA PHE A 41 8.57 -2.44 -8.46
C PHE A 41 7.67 -3.63 -8.84
N ALA A 42 6.94 -4.13 -7.85
CA ALA A 42 5.90 -5.14 -8.04
C ALA A 42 4.74 -4.79 -7.11
N ILE A 43 3.51 -4.81 -7.66
CA ILE A 43 2.28 -4.60 -6.89
C ILE A 43 1.51 -5.91 -6.92
N VAL A 44 0.89 -6.24 -5.80
CA VAL A 44 0.10 -7.46 -5.66
C VAL A 44 -1.38 -7.09 -5.54
N LEU A 45 -2.22 -7.72 -6.38
CA LEU A 45 -3.69 -7.68 -6.27
C LEU A 45 -4.20 -8.75 -5.30
N THR A 46 -3.55 -9.91 -5.33
CA THR A 46 -3.74 -10.98 -4.35
C THR A 46 -2.52 -11.01 -3.45
N PRO A 47 -2.60 -11.47 -2.19
CA PRO A 47 -1.47 -11.37 -1.28
C PRO A 47 -0.15 -11.95 -1.83
N THR A 48 -0.21 -13.03 -2.60
CA THR A 48 0.98 -13.78 -2.98
C THR A 48 1.42 -13.57 -4.42
N LYS A 49 0.54 -13.09 -5.31
CA LYS A 49 0.84 -12.99 -6.74
C LYS A 49 0.94 -11.53 -7.19
N PRO A 50 2.11 -11.10 -7.70
CA PRO A 50 2.22 -9.80 -8.34
C PRO A 50 1.39 -9.77 -9.62
N VAL A 51 0.81 -8.61 -9.90
CA VAL A 51 0.21 -8.38 -11.21
C VAL A 51 1.32 -8.21 -12.26
N PRO A 52 1.08 -8.58 -13.52
CA PRO A 52 2.05 -8.37 -14.59
C PRO A 52 2.41 -6.89 -14.74
N ALA A 53 3.70 -6.61 -15.01
CA ALA A 53 4.20 -5.24 -15.07
C ALA A 53 3.61 -4.45 -16.25
N GLU A 54 3.30 -5.15 -17.34
CA GLU A 54 2.66 -4.63 -18.54
C GLU A 54 1.22 -4.13 -18.33
N TRP A 55 0.60 -4.44 -17.19
CA TRP A 55 -0.70 -3.86 -16.82
C TRP A 55 -0.58 -2.39 -16.43
N PHE A 56 0.63 -1.93 -16.08
CA PHE A 56 0.87 -0.54 -15.75
C PHE A 56 1.28 0.25 -17.00
N PRO A 57 0.66 1.42 -17.25
CA PRO A 57 1.22 2.37 -18.20
C PRO A 57 2.56 2.90 -17.66
N PRO A 58 3.35 3.62 -18.48
CA PRO A 58 4.49 4.37 -17.99
C PRO A 58 4.06 5.26 -16.81
N LEU A 59 4.58 4.97 -15.62
CA LEU A 59 4.17 5.66 -14.39
C LEU A 59 4.96 6.95 -14.15
N GLU A 60 6.01 7.20 -14.93
CA GLU A 60 6.84 8.39 -14.81
C GLU A 60 6.01 9.65 -15.11
N HIS A 61 5.92 10.55 -14.12
CA HIS A 61 5.09 11.75 -14.13
C HIS A 61 3.58 11.53 -14.16
N ALA A 62 3.11 10.29 -13.98
CA ALA A 62 1.69 9.97 -13.97
C ALA A 62 1.01 10.45 -12.67
N GLU A 63 -0.26 10.82 -12.78
CA GLU A 63 -1.13 10.99 -11.62
C GLU A 63 -1.70 9.62 -11.25
N VAL A 64 -1.23 9.06 -10.13
CA VAL A 64 -1.56 7.68 -9.74
C VAL A 64 -2.47 7.70 -8.52
N LEU A 65 -3.72 7.30 -8.71
CA LEU A 65 -4.67 7.13 -7.62
C LEU A 65 -4.48 5.77 -6.94
N CYS A 66 -4.10 5.77 -5.66
CA CYS A 66 -3.91 4.55 -4.88
C CYS A 66 -5.13 4.30 -3.97
N LEU A 67 -6.08 3.47 -4.40
CA LEU A 67 -7.24 3.06 -3.59
C LEU A 67 -6.98 1.71 -2.90
N ALA A 68 -7.66 1.49 -1.77
CA ALA A 68 -7.77 0.24 -1.00
C ALA A 68 -6.69 -0.84 -1.26
N SER A 69 -5.78 -1.05 -0.30
CA SER A 69 -4.62 -1.97 -0.35
C SER A 69 -3.44 -1.54 -1.24
N ALA A 70 -3.66 -0.69 -2.25
CA ALA A 70 -2.59 0.05 -2.92
C ALA A 70 -2.29 1.40 -2.22
N GLY A 71 -3.28 2.03 -1.58
CA GLY A 71 -3.12 3.31 -0.88
C GLY A 71 -2.46 3.23 0.51
N GLY A 72 -2.59 2.10 1.20
CA GLY A 72 -2.01 1.93 2.54
C GLY A 72 -0.54 1.50 2.45
N GLN A 73 -0.31 0.22 2.18
CA GLN A 73 1.02 -0.36 2.25
C GLN A 73 1.82 -0.21 0.95
N GLN A 74 1.21 -0.35 -0.23
CA GLN A 74 1.94 -0.46 -1.49
C GLN A 74 2.17 0.89 -2.21
N ALA A 75 1.57 1.98 -1.76
CA ALA A 75 1.71 3.32 -2.34
C ALA A 75 3.17 3.83 -2.39
N PRO A 76 4.02 3.58 -1.37
CA PRO A 76 5.43 3.95 -1.42
C PRO A 76 6.23 3.31 -2.57
N LEU A 77 5.73 2.23 -3.17
CA LEU A 77 6.38 1.56 -4.31
C LEU A 77 6.22 2.30 -5.63
N VAL A 78 5.31 3.27 -5.70
CA VAL A 78 5.00 4.02 -6.93
C VAL A 78 5.05 5.53 -6.74
N SER A 79 5.12 6.03 -5.49
CA SER A 79 5.04 7.46 -5.15
C SER A 79 6.15 8.32 -5.76
N HIS A 80 7.36 7.79 -5.92
CA HIS A 80 8.51 8.48 -6.51
C HIS A 80 8.34 8.80 -7.99
N ARG A 81 7.40 8.14 -8.67
CA ARG A 81 7.10 8.40 -10.08
C ARG A 81 5.94 9.37 -10.27
N MET A 82 5.21 9.66 -9.19
CA MET A 82 4.02 10.50 -9.24
C MET A 82 4.39 11.98 -9.31
N ARG A 83 3.50 12.76 -9.91
CA ARG A 83 3.53 14.23 -9.79
C ARG A 83 3.38 14.61 -8.31
N LYS A 84 4.26 15.47 -7.79
CA LYS A 84 4.18 15.96 -6.38
C LYS A 84 2.78 16.56 -6.13
N GLY A 85 2.00 15.95 -5.23
CA GLY A 85 0.70 16.49 -4.80
C GLY A 85 -0.48 15.49 -4.74
N VAL A 86 -0.35 14.26 -5.24
CA VAL A 86 -1.47 13.30 -5.36
C VAL A 86 -1.18 11.98 -4.63
N CYS A 87 -0.79 12.03 -3.36
CA CYS A 87 -0.78 10.84 -2.51
C CYS A 87 -1.80 11.02 -1.37
N PRO A 88 -3.03 10.48 -1.50
CA PRO A 88 -4.02 10.50 -0.42
C PRO A 88 -3.76 9.43 0.66
N ALA A 89 -2.59 8.77 0.64
CA ALA A 89 -2.21 7.81 1.65
C ALA A 89 -2.06 8.52 3.00
N ILE A 90 -2.84 8.08 3.99
CA ILE A 90 -2.78 8.56 5.37
C ILE A 90 -1.33 8.41 5.87
N GLY A 91 -0.66 9.54 6.15
CA GLY A 91 0.66 9.56 6.77
C GLY A 91 1.88 9.68 5.84
N CYS A 92 1.72 10.19 4.61
CA CYS A 92 2.85 10.48 3.72
C CYS A 92 3.57 11.81 4.08
N ASP A 93 4.17 11.88 5.27
CA ASP A 93 5.29 12.80 5.52
C ASP A 93 6.59 12.01 5.30
N TYR A 94 7.22 12.20 4.14
CA TYR A 94 8.61 11.79 3.86
C TYR A 94 9.41 13.01 3.42
#